data_AF-A0A6L7SSJ9-F1
#
_entry.id   AF-A0A6L7SSJ9-F1
#
_cell.length_a   1.000
_cell.length_b   1.000
_cell.length_c   1.000
_cell.angle_alpha   90.00
_cell.angle_beta   90.00
_cell.angle_gamma   90.00
#
_symmetry.space_group_name_H-M   'P 1'
#
loop_
_entity.id
_entity.type
_entity.pdbx_description
1 polymer ?
#
loop_
_entity_poly.entity_id
_entity_poly.type
_entity_poly.pdbx_seq_one_letter_code
_entity_poly.pdbx_strand_id
1 'polypeptide(L)'
;FDDFTRTIGTFLRHFKGLGLTLEKCRNKAKDLRDSRRGLAFLDIFEPVYEEYQSRLGRHIDFDDMISRATDYVKGNRYWSPYRHLLVDEFQDISGGRADLLLAIRKQNSDCRIFAVGDDWQSIYRFSGSDIHLMRDFGRIFGGTFGNSKDIYQTVDLGRTFRSVDNIAYPARRFVLKNPFQIKKDVIPADTSGTPAIQVLWSRRGQRDCSLEKALSQILKRSNREKSTVLLVGRYSRQRKHPVELSRLTKKYPSLSLSFKTIHASKGLEADHVVILGANSGRLGLPSEIVDDPLLDLVLPEPESYEYAEERRVFYVALTRARKSVTIIARKDQPSCFVNELLEDSKYGVAEITEPGQASCHRYPCSRCGGHMLLDRKSRYSCEHRKNCGANLPACPACDEGLPLRNGQSPGVSQCHCGAEFPTCPECIDGWLVERRGKYGPFLGCVNYPSCKGRRAA
;
A
#
# COMPACT_ATOMS: atom_id res chain seq x y z
N PHE A 1 -2.81 20.51 15.89
CA PHE A 1 -1.72 21.11 15.10
C PHE A 1 -2.16 21.18 13.66
N ASP A 2 -1.92 22.32 13.04
CA ASP A 2 -2.03 22.49 11.59
C ASP A 2 -1.05 21.55 10.86
N ASP A 3 -1.23 21.43 9.54
CA ASP A 3 -0.44 20.51 8.72
C ASP A 3 1.05 20.86 8.70
N PHE A 4 1.41 22.16 8.74
CA PHE A 4 2.79 22.60 8.71
C PHE A 4 3.53 22.24 10.00
N THR A 5 2.93 22.52 11.16
CA THR A 5 3.49 22.12 12.47
C THR A 5 3.66 20.61 12.56
N ARG A 6 2.73 19.81 12.01
CA ARG A 6 2.85 18.35 11.94
C ARG A 6 4.03 17.92 11.07
N THR A 7 4.25 18.59 9.94
CA THR A 7 5.41 18.36 9.07
C THR A 7 6.71 18.67 9.79
N ILE A 8 6.83 19.81 10.48
CA ILE A 8 8.02 20.14 11.28
C ILE A 8 8.29 19.08 12.34
N GLY A 9 7.29 18.69 13.13
CA GLY A 9 7.48 17.68 14.18
C GLY A 9 7.84 16.29 13.63
N THR A 10 7.36 15.95 12.43
CA THR A 10 7.75 14.70 11.75
C THR A 10 9.16 14.80 11.20
N PHE A 11 9.50 15.93 10.57
CA PHE A 11 10.84 16.21 10.06
C PHE A 11 11.88 16.16 11.18
N LEU A 12 11.61 16.81 12.32
CA LEU A 12 12.46 16.83 13.51
C LEU A 12 12.84 15.41 13.97
N ARG A 13 11.84 14.53 14.13
CA ARG A 13 12.05 13.15 14.58
C ARG A 13 12.94 12.38 13.61
N HIS A 14 12.67 12.47 12.31
CA HIS A 14 13.51 11.78 11.31
C HIS A 14 14.91 12.38 11.20
N PHE A 15 15.03 13.70 11.27
CA PHE A 15 16.30 14.41 11.26
C PHE A 15 17.20 13.93 12.41
N LYS A 16 16.66 13.87 13.64
CA LYS A 16 17.37 13.33 14.81
C LYS A 16 17.63 11.82 14.69
N GLY A 17 16.61 11.04 14.33
CA GLY A 17 16.68 9.58 14.26
C GLY A 17 17.64 9.02 13.19
N LEU A 18 17.98 9.82 12.18
CA LEU A 18 19.00 9.51 11.17
C LEU A 18 20.36 10.17 11.44
N GLY A 19 20.48 10.99 12.49
CA GLY A 19 21.72 11.73 12.77
C GLY A 19 22.14 12.67 11.63
N LEU A 20 21.17 13.30 10.96
CA LEU A 20 21.44 14.18 9.83
C LEU A 20 21.97 15.53 10.30
N THR A 21 22.71 16.20 9.42
CA THR A 21 23.13 17.60 9.62
C THR A 21 22.32 18.51 8.72
N LEU A 22 22.15 19.78 9.13
CA LEU A 22 21.49 20.78 8.30
C LEU A 22 22.19 20.97 6.96
N GLU A 23 23.52 20.88 6.93
CA GLU A 23 24.30 20.94 5.69
C GLU A 23 23.94 19.82 4.71
N LYS A 24 23.83 18.58 5.18
CA LYS A 24 23.37 17.45 4.36
C LYS A 24 21.96 17.69 3.82
N CYS A 25 21.06 18.21 4.65
CA CYS A 25 19.69 18.53 4.23
C CYS A 25 19.66 19.68 3.20
N ARG A 26 20.47 20.72 3.40
CA ARG A 26 20.61 21.86 2.46
C ARG A 26 21.17 21.41 1.12
N ASN A 27 22.11 20.47 1.11
CA ASN A 27 22.64 19.89 -0.13
C ASN A 27 21.56 19.07 -0.85
N LYS A 28 20.85 18.17 -0.16
CA LYS A 28 19.71 17.44 -0.75
C LYS A 28 18.60 18.37 -1.26
N ALA A 29 18.35 19.49 -0.58
CA ALA A 29 17.34 20.46 -0.98
C ALA A 29 17.65 21.15 -2.31
N LYS A 30 18.91 21.13 -2.79
CA LYS A 30 19.26 21.64 -4.13
C LYS A 30 18.71 20.75 -5.26
N ASP A 31 18.61 19.45 -5.01
CA ASP A 31 18.15 18.47 -5.99
C ASP A 31 16.62 18.27 -5.97
N LEU A 32 15.92 18.86 -5.00
CA LEU A 32 14.46 18.84 -4.98
C LEU A 32 13.88 19.62 -6.15
N ARG A 33 12.76 19.09 -6.69
CA ARG A 33 11.97 19.76 -7.74
C ARG A 33 11.61 21.21 -7.39
N ASP A 34 11.34 21.47 -6.11
CA ASP A 34 11.12 22.82 -5.57
C ASP A 34 12.21 23.16 -4.55
N SER A 35 13.42 23.41 -5.07
CA SER A 35 14.59 23.71 -4.24
C SER A 35 14.40 24.96 -3.38
N ARG A 36 13.71 26.00 -3.90
CA ARG A 36 13.45 27.24 -3.15
C ARG A 36 12.62 26.95 -1.90
N ARG A 37 11.56 26.15 -2.04
CA ARG A 37 10.72 25.74 -0.90
C ARG A 37 11.51 24.89 0.10
N GLY A 38 12.35 23.98 -0.37
CA GLY A 38 13.20 23.14 0.48
C GLY A 38 14.16 23.97 1.34
N LEU A 39 14.86 24.93 0.73
CA LEU A 39 15.79 25.81 1.44
C LEU A 39 15.05 26.73 2.43
N ALA A 40 13.96 27.37 2.01
CA ALA A 40 13.16 28.22 2.88
C ALA A 40 12.57 27.45 4.08
N PHE A 41 12.18 26.19 3.89
CA PHE A 41 11.76 25.33 4.99
C PHE A 41 12.89 25.08 5.98
N LEU A 42 14.12 24.82 5.50
CA LEU A 42 15.28 24.60 6.36
C LEU A 42 15.66 25.86 7.15
N ASP A 43 15.52 27.04 6.55
CA ASP A 43 15.75 28.33 7.24
C ASP A 43 14.77 28.56 8.40
N ILE A 44 13.55 28.00 8.30
CA ILE A 44 12.57 28.01 9.40
C ILE A 44 12.85 26.87 10.39
N PHE A 45 13.23 25.70 9.90
CA PHE A 45 13.46 24.51 10.72
C PHE A 45 14.66 24.66 11.65
N GLU A 46 15.75 25.29 11.18
CA GLU A 46 16.98 25.51 11.95
C GLU A 46 16.75 26.21 13.31
N PRO A 47 16.16 27.42 13.38
CA PRO A 47 15.91 28.09 14.66
C PRO A 47 14.90 27.31 15.53
N VAL A 48 13.95 26.59 14.92
CA VAL A 48 13.02 25.72 15.67
C VAL A 48 13.74 24.53 16.29
N TYR A 49 14.68 23.93 15.56
CA TYR A 49 15.50 22.82 16.05
C TYR A 49 16.41 23.27 17.19
N GLU A 50 17.05 24.43 17.06
CA GLU A 50 17.89 25.01 18.11
C GLU A 50 17.09 25.29 19.40
N GLU A 51 15.93 25.94 19.28
CA GLU A 51 15.05 26.21 20.42
C GLU A 51 14.51 24.90 21.03
N TYR A 52 14.19 23.90 20.19
CA TYR A 52 13.79 22.58 20.67
C TYR A 52 14.89 21.92 21.52
N GLN A 53 16.13 21.91 21.03
CA GLN A 53 17.26 21.33 21.75
C GLN A 53 17.59 22.13 23.03
N SER A 54 17.49 23.46 22.98
CA SER A 54 17.63 24.35 24.13
C SER A 54 16.62 24.01 25.25
N ARG A 55 15.33 23.85 24.89
CA ARG A 55 14.28 23.47 25.84
C ARG A 55 14.42 22.05 26.36
N LEU A 56 14.89 21.13 25.51
CA LEU A 56 15.15 19.76 25.93
C LEU A 56 16.22 19.75 27.04
N GLY A 57 17.26 20.56 26.88
CA GLY A 57 18.27 20.81 27.90
C GLY A 57 19.00 19.52 28.29
N ARG A 58 18.77 19.04 29.52
CA ARG A 58 19.36 17.79 30.03
C ARG A 58 18.49 16.56 29.81
N HIS A 59 17.25 16.73 29.37
CA HIS A 59 16.36 15.62 29.06
C HIS A 59 16.83 14.91 27.78
N ILE A 60 16.35 13.69 27.58
CA ILE A 60 16.74 12.83 26.47
C ILE A 60 15.43 12.34 25.85
N ASP A 61 15.23 12.59 24.57
CA ASP A 61 14.14 11.95 23.82
C ASP A 61 14.57 10.59 23.24
N PHE A 62 13.63 9.86 22.64
CA PHE A 62 13.91 8.51 22.14
C PHE A 62 14.98 8.48 21.03
N ASP A 63 15.07 9.52 20.21
CA ASP A 63 16.04 9.60 19.11
C ASP A 63 17.44 9.99 19.66
N ASP A 64 17.49 10.82 20.70
CA ASP A 64 18.72 11.14 21.43
C ASP A 64 19.31 9.94 22.15
N MET A 65 18.47 9.02 22.66
CA MET A 65 18.97 7.80 23.31
C MET A 65 19.87 7.00 22.36
N ILE A 66 19.45 6.85 21.09
CA ILE A 66 20.20 6.08 20.08
C ILE A 66 21.42 6.85 19.58
N SER A 67 21.25 8.12 19.22
CA SER A 67 22.36 8.94 18.70
C SER A 67 23.46 9.15 19.74
N ARG A 68 23.10 9.51 20.99
CA ARG A 68 24.09 9.68 22.07
C ARG A 68 24.78 8.37 22.45
N ALA A 69 24.06 7.25 22.47
CA ALA A 69 24.69 5.95 22.68
C ALA A 69 25.71 5.65 21.58
N THR A 70 25.37 5.97 20.33
CA THR A 70 26.27 5.82 19.18
C THR A 70 27.51 6.68 19.35
N ASP A 71 27.36 7.93 19.77
CA ASP A 71 28.49 8.84 20.01
C ASP A 71 29.39 8.37 21.17
N TYR A 72 28.81 7.82 22.24
CA TYR A 72 29.59 7.27 23.35
C TYR A 72 30.42 6.06 22.92
N VAL A 73 29.86 5.20 22.08
CA VAL A 73 30.58 4.06 21.49
C VAL A 73 31.69 4.58 20.56
N LYS A 74 31.36 5.46 19.60
CA LYS A 74 32.33 6.01 18.64
C LYS A 74 33.46 6.80 19.33
N GLY A 75 33.15 7.51 20.41
CA GLY A 75 34.09 8.30 21.20
C GLY A 75 34.81 7.52 22.30
N ASN A 76 34.69 6.19 22.34
CA ASN A 76 35.31 5.31 23.35
C ASN A 76 34.95 5.66 24.81
N ARG A 77 33.83 6.34 25.03
CA ARG A 77 33.28 6.60 26.38
C ARG A 77 32.53 5.40 26.94
N TYR A 78 32.11 4.49 26.07
CA TYR A 78 31.56 3.19 26.39
C TYR A 78 32.26 2.14 25.54
N TRP A 79 32.72 1.07 26.17
CA TRP A 79 33.29 -0.09 25.49
C TRP A 79 32.32 -1.26 25.57
N SER A 80 31.86 -1.75 24.43
CA SER A 80 30.90 -2.85 24.42
C SER A 80 31.58 -4.18 24.76
N PRO A 81 31.10 -4.92 25.78
CA PRO A 81 31.61 -6.26 26.09
C PRO A 81 31.02 -7.34 25.15
N TYR A 82 30.00 -7.01 24.36
CA TYR A 82 29.21 -7.98 23.60
C TYR A 82 29.89 -8.37 22.29
N ARG A 83 30.10 -9.68 22.09
CA ARG A 83 30.63 -10.25 20.85
C ARG A 83 29.55 -10.69 19.87
N HIS A 84 28.32 -10.84 20.32
CA HIS A 84 27.20 -11.27 19.49
C HIS A 84 26.05 -10.30 19.67
N LEU A 85 25.62 -9.68 18.57
CA LEU A 85 24.49 -8.76 18.51
C LEU A 85 23.34 -9.49 17.81
N LEU A 86 22.27 -9.76 18.53
CA LEU A 86 21.06 -10.36 17.98
C LEU A 86 20.02 -9.26 17.77
N VAL A 87 19.55 -9.10 16.55
CA VAL A 87 18.60 -8.06 16.16
C VAL A 87 17.35 -8.72 15.59
N ASP A 88 16.25 -8.59 16.31
CA ASP A 88 14.94 -9.05 15.85
C ASP A 88 14.22 -7.94 15.06
N GLU A 89 13.19 -8.32 14.27
CA GLU A 89 12.41 -7.41 13.43
C GLU A 89 13.28 -6.46 12.58
N PHE A 90 14.35 -6.99 11.99
CA PHE A 90 15.37 -6.21 11.27
C PHE A 90 14.79 -5.37 10.10
N GLN A 91 13.64 -5.75 9.55
CA GLN A 91 12.91 -5.00 8.53
C GLN A 91 12.46 -3.60 8.97
N ASP A 92 12.39 -3.35 10.27
CA ASP A 92 11.93 -2.08 10.85
C ASP A 92 13.10 -1.19 11.33
N ILE A 93 14.35 -1.62 11.08
CA ILE A 93 15.55 -0.87 11.48
C ILE A 93 15.67 0.45 10.72
N SER A 94 16.07 1.51 11.44
CA SER A 94 16.37 2.83 10.88
C SER A 94 17.89 3.05 10.77
N GLY A 95 18.30 4.03 9.96
CA GLY A 95 19.72 4.39 9.80
C GLY A 95 20.45 4.65 11.12
N GLY A 96 19.88 5.43 12.04
CA GLY A 96 20.52 5.69 13.34
C GLY A 96 20.71 4.45 14.21
N ARG A 97 19.78 3.48 14.16
CA ARG A 97 19.94 2.20 14.87
C ARG A 97 21.01 1.32 14.21
N ALA A 98 21.09 1.32 12.88
CA ALA A 98 22.15 0.65 12.14
C ALA A 98 23.54 1.23 12.48
N ASP A 99 23.65 2.56 12.57
CA ASP A 99 24.88 3.25 12.95
C ASP A 99 25.39 2.83 14.33
N LEU A 100 24.48 2.64 15.29
CA LEU A 100 24.81 2.12 16.62
C LEU A 100 25.40 0.70 16.54
N LEU A 101 24.75 -0.19 15.79
CA LEU A 101 25.23 -1.57 15.61
C LEU A 101 26.62 -1.60 14.96
N LEU A 102 26.83 -0.77 13.93
CA LEU A 102 28.12 -0.64 13.26
C LEU A 102 29.19 -0.05 14.17
N ALA A 103 28.84 0.93 15.00
CA ALA A 103 29.76 1.51 15.98
C ALA A 103 30.22 0.46 17.00
N ILE A 104 29.29 -0.32 17.56
CA ILE A 104 29.60 -1.40 18.51
C ILE A 104 30.50 -2.45 17.85
N ARG A 105 30.13 -2.87 16.64
CA ARG A 105 30.91 -3.85 15.88
C ARG A 105 32.32 -3.35 15.58
N LYS A 106 32.51 -2.06 15.29
CA LYS A 106 33.83 -1.50 14.97
C LYS A 106 34.80 -1.54 16.16
N GLN A 107 34.32 -1.53 17.40
CA GLN A 107 35.18 -1.62 18.59
C GLN A 107 35.82 -3.01 18.74
N ASN A 108 35.18 -4.06 18.23
CA ASN A 108 35.65 -5.43 18.36
C ASN A 108 35.52 -6.19 17.04
N SER A 109 36.66 -6.51 16.42
CA SER A 109 36.72 -7.23 15.14
C SER A 109 36.06 -8.61 15.15
N ASP A 110 35.92 -9.23 16.31
CA ASP A 110 35.23 -10.52 16.47
C ASP A 110 33.72 -10.37 16.72
N CYS A 111 33.20 -9.14 16.81
CA CYS A 111 31.78 -8.90 16.99
C CYS A 111 30.98 -9.35 15.75
N ARG A 112 29.96 -10.19 15.95
CA ARG A 112 29.08 -10.73 14.91
C ARG A 112 27.66 -10.23 15.08
N ILE A 113 27.00 -9.93 13.96
CA ILE A 113 25.61 -9.52 13.92
C ILE A 113 24.78 -10.67 13.37
N PHE A 114 23.75 -11.05 14.12
CA PHE A 114 22.72 -11.99 13.72
C PHE A 114 21.40 -11.22 13.66
N ALA A 115 20.78 -11.19 12.49
CA ALA A 115 19.54 -10.45 12.26
C ALA A 115 18.43 -11.38 11.80
N VAL A 116 17.24 -11.21 12.37
CA VAL A 116 16.02 -11.90 11.97
C VAL A 116 15.06 -10.85 11.43
N GLY A 117 14.45 -11.12 10.27
CA GLY A 117 13.47 -10.21 9.72
C GLY A 117 12.78 -10.69 8.44
N ASP A 118 11.77 -9.94 8.02
CA ASP A 118 11.00 -10.17 6.80
C ASP A 118 10.77 -8.87 6.02
N ASP A 119 11.49 -8.68 4.90
CA ASP A 119 11.35 -7.54 3.99
C ASP A 119 9.95 -7.42 3.41
N TRP A 120 9.17 -8.52 3.33
CA TRP A 120 7.78 -8.48 2.87
C TRP A 120 6.86 -7.78 3.88
N GLN A 121 7.31 -7.58 5.12
CA GLN A 121 6.58 -6.89 6.20
C GLN A 121 7.19 -5.52 6.57
N SER A 122 8.13 -4.99 5.78
CA SER A 122 8.67 -3.64 5.97
C SER A 122 7.64 -2.60 5.51
N ILE A 123 6.87 -2.05 6.46
CA ILE A 123 5.75 -1.13 6.19
C ILE A 123 5.84 0.17 7.01
N TYR A 124 7.05 0.53 7.44
CA TYR A 124 7.31 1.64 8.35
C TYR A 124 8.33 2.65 7.80
N ARG A 125 8.41 2.83 6.48
CA ARG A 125 9.31 3.84 5.89
C ARG A 125 8.97 5.24 6.41
N PHE A 126 7.69 5.55 6.54
CA PHE A 126 7.22 6.81 7.14
C PHE A 126 7.64 7.00 8.61
N SER A 127 8.11 5.95 9.30
CA SER A 127 8.70 6.01 10.65
C SER A 127 10.23 6.02 10.62
N GLY A 128 10.84 6.08 9.43
CA GLY A 128 12.29 6.13 9.21
C GLY A 128 12.95 4.77 9.03
N SER A 129 12.19 3.68 8.93
CA SER A 129 12.75 2.36 8.63
C SER A 129 13.26 2.30 7.19
N ASP A 130 14.42 1.70 6.98
CA ASP A 130 15.07 1.61 5.67
C ASP A 130 15.21 0.16 5.22
N ILE A 131 14.37 -0.23 4.25
CA ILE A 131 14.39 -1.57 3.67
C ILE A 131 15.72 -1.92 2.98
N HIS A 132 16.47 -0.91 2.54
CA HIS A 132 17.79 -1.11 1.92
C HIS A 132 18.80 -1.71 2.89
N LEU A 133 18.67 -1.44 4.20
CA LEU A 133 19.54 -2.03 5.22
C LEU A 133 19.40 -3.55 5.28
N MET A 134 18.19 -4.05 5.03
CA MET A 134 17.92 -5.48 4.98
C MET A 134 18.31 -6.09 3.62
N ARG A 135 18.02 -5.40 2.51
CA ARG A 135 18.37 -5.88 1.16
C ARG A 135 19.90 -5.95 0.95
N ASP A 136 20.60 -4.94 1.42
CA ASP A 136 22.04 -4.79 1.24
C ASP A 136 22.81 -5.25 2.50
N PHE A 137 22.22 -6.15 3.30
CA PHE A 137 22.76 -6.60 4.59
C PHE A 137 24.22 -7.06 4.50
N GLY A 138 24.55 -7.85 3.49
CA GLY A 138 25.92 -8.33 3.27
C GLY A 138 26.93 -7.20 3.11
N ARG A 139 26.60 -6.18 2.31
CA ARG A 139 27.46 -5.02 2.06
C ARG A 139 27.64 -4.15 3.31
N ILE A 140 26.60 -4.03 4.14
CA ILE A 140 26.60 -3.09 5.26
C ILE A 140 27.10 -3.76 6.55
N PHE A 141 26.64 -4.97 6.84
CA PHE A 141 26.88 -5.70 8.09
C PHE A 141 27.72 -6.97 7.91
N GLY A 142 28.10 -7.33 6.67
CA GLY A 142 28.91 -8.51 6.40
C GLY A 142 30.30 -8.45 7.03
N GLY A 143 30.79 -9.63 7.38
CA GLY A 143 32.12 -9.89 7.93
C GLY A 143 33.26 -9.59 6.96
N THR A 144 34.47 -9.62 7.48
CA THR A 144 35.70 -9.58 6.68
C THR A 144 36.53 -10.80 7.05
N PHE A 145 37.04 -11.52 6.05
CA PHE A 145 37.93 -12.65 6.22
C PHE A 145 39.04 -12.57 5.17
N GLY A 146 40.28 -12.37 5.62
CA GLY A 146 41.39 -12.03 4.72
C GLY A 146 41.08 -10.77 3.92
N ASN A 147 41.18 -10.87 2.59
CA ASN A 147 40.88 -9.76 1.67
C ASN A 147 39.40 -9.70 1.26
N SER A 148 38.60 -10.70 1.63
CA SER A 148 37.18 -10.77 1.28
C SER A 148 36.35 -9.97 2.28
N LYS A 149 35.56 -9.02 1.75
CA LYS A 149 34.57 -8.24 2.50
C LYS A 149 33.17 -8.81 2.26
N ASP A 150 32.19 -8.26 2.97
CA ASP A 150 30.77 -8.53 2.77
C ASP A 150 30.39 -10.00 3.00
N ILE A 151 31.07 -10.68 3.93
CA ILE A 151 30.83 -12.11 4.21
C ILE A 151 29.60 -12.26 5.09
N TYR A 152 28.56 -12.88 4.57
CA TYR A 152 27.34 -13.19 5.32
C TYR A 152 26.72 -14.49 4.82
N GLN A 153 25.82 -15.04 5.61
CA GLN A 153 25.00 -16.19 5.24
C GLN A 153 23.54 -15.86 5.53
N THR A 154 22.67 -16.19 4.59
CA THR A 154 21.21 -16.09 4.75
C THR A 154 20.62 -17.48 4.85
N VAL A 155 19.68 -17.65 5.78
CA VAL A 155 18.92 -18.88 5.95
C VAL A 155 17.44 -18.53 5.84
N ASP A 156 16.78 -19.10 4.84
CA ASP A 156 15.36 -18.88 4.60
C ASP A 156 14.51 -19.85 5.41
N LEU A 157 13.68 -19.31 6.31
CA LEU A 157 12.72 -20.09 7.09
C LEU A 157 11.40 -20.21 6.30
N GLY A 158 11.38 -21.11 5.31
CA GLY A 158 10.26 -21.16 4.36
C GLY A 158 8.96 -21.75 4.88
N ARG A 159 8.98 -22.54 5.96
CA ARG A 159 7.76 -23.19 6.49
C ARG A 159 6.89 -22.20 7.26
N THR A 160 5.67 -21.96 6.80
CA THR A 160 4.69 -21.11 7.50
C THR A 160 3.61 -21.96 8.15
N PHE A 161 3.36 -21.69 9.44
CA PHE A 161 2.30 -22.32 10.24
C PHE A 161 1.11 -21.38 10.45
N ARG A 162 1.17 -20.17 9.88
CA ARG A 162 0.15 -19.14 10.10
C ARG A 162 -1.03 -19.32 9.17
N SER A 163 -0.78 -19.29 7.87
CA SER A 163 -1.81 -19.20 6.83
C SER A 163 -1.85 -20.47 5.98
N VAL A 164 -3.07 -20.86 5.59
CA VAL A 164 -3.28 -21.94 4.61
C VAL A 164 -2.66 -21.60 3.25
N ASP A 165 -2.41 -22.63 2.46
CA ASP A 165 -1.93 -22.56 1.07
C ASP A 165 -2.63 -21.51 0.18
N ASN A 166 -3.96 -21.49 0.15
CA ASN A 166 -4.75 -20.58 -0.67
C ASN A 166 -4.74 -19.12 -0.16
N ILE A 167 -3.95 -18.82 0.87
CA ILE A 167 -3.58 -17.45 1.28
C ILE A 167 -2.08 -17.24 1.04
N ALA A 168 -1.25 -18.17 1.49
CA ALA A 168 0.20 -18.05 1.47
C ALA A 168 0.76 -17.97 0.04
N TYR A 169 0.33 -18.83 -0.89
CA TYR A 169 0.82 -18.80 -2.27
C TYR A 169 0.35 -17.56 -3.03
N PRO A 170 -0.96 -17.17 -2.98
CA PRO A 170 -1.40 -15.93 -3.59
C PRO A 170 -0.70 -14.69 -3.02
N ALA A 171 -0.54 -14.59 -1.69
CA ALA A 171 0.14 -13.47 -1.06
C ALA A 171 1.62 -13.40 -1.45
N ARG A 172 2.33 -14.54 -1.48
CA ARG A 172 3.71 -14.63 -1.99
C ARG A 172 3.80 -14.15 -3.43
N ARG A 173 2.93 -14.66 -4.31
CA ARG A 173 2.90 -14.27 -5.73
C ARG A 173 2.66 -12.76 -5.87
N PHE A 174 1.76 -12.22 -5.05
CA PHE A 174 1.38 -10.82 -5.07
C PHE A 174 2.53 -9.91 -4.64
N VAL A 175 3.23 -10.22 -3.53
CA VAL A 175 4.35 -9.39 -3.05
C VAL A 175 5.57 -9.47 -3.98
N LEU A 176 5.84 -10.65 -4.57
CA LEU A 176 6.96 -10.87 -5.51
C LEU A 176 6.73 -10.29 -6.91
N LYS A 177 5.59 -9.64 -7.18
CA LYS A 177 5.45 -8.78 -8.37
C LYS A 177 6.42 -7.61 -8.33
N ASN A 178 6.83 -7.15 -7.14
CA ASN A 178 7.96 -6.24 -6.97
C ASN A 178 9.27 -7.03 -7.11
N PRO A 179 10.07 -6.83 -8.16
CA PRO A 179 11.30 -7.59 -8.40
C PRO A 179 12.42 -7.28 -7.39
N PHE A 180 12.31 -6.19 -6.62
CA PHE A 180 13.29 -5.81 -5.60
C PHE A 180 13.13 -6.54 -4.27
N GLN A 181 12.05 -7.30 -4.09
CA GLN A 181 11.82 -8.10 -2.89
C GLN A 181 12.72 -9.34 -2.89
N ILE A 182 13.18 -9.72 -1.70
CA ILE A 182 13.97 -10.94 -1.53
C ILE A 182 13.08 -12.14 -1.86
N LYS A 183 13.52 -12.97 -2.80
CA LYS A 183 12.80 -14.19 -3.17
C LYS A 183 13.01 -15.23 -2.08
N LYS A 184 11.91 -15.73 -1.53
CA LYS A 184 11.89 -16.76 -0.49
C LYS A 184 10.90 -17.84 -0.89
N ASP A 185 11.14 -19.05 -0.46
CA ASP A 185 10.16 -20.13 -0.60
C ASP A 185 9.22 -20.15 0.59
N VAL A 186 7.93 -20.37 0.33
CA VAL A 186 6.90 -20.45 1.37
C VAL A 186 6.24 -21.81 1.24
N ILE A 187 6.30 -22.59 2.30
CA ILE A 187 5.72 -23.93 2.41
C ILE A 187 4.66 -23.89 3.53
N PRO A 188 3.38 -23.76 3.18
CA PRO A 188 2.28 -23.78 4.14
C PRO A 188 2.17 -25.14 4.82
N ALA A 189 1.95 -25.13 6.13
CA ALA A 189 1.71 -26.37 6.89
C ALA A 189 0.28 -26.92 6.66
N ASP A 190 -0.69 -26.01 6.46
CA ASP A 190 -2.10 -26.35 6.30
C ASP A 190 -2.57 -26.10 4.86
N THR A 191 -3.42 -27.00 4.37
CA THR A 191 -4.04 -26.90 3.03
C THR A 191 -5.54 -26.64 3.13
N SER A 192 -6.10 -25.94 2.15
CA SER A 192 -7.53 -25.62 2.09
C SER A 192 -8.14 -26.07 0.76
N GLY A 193 -9.25 -26.81 0.84
CA GLY A 193 -9.96 -27.31 -0.35
C GLY A 193 -10.84 -26.27 -1.06
N THR A 194 -10.91 -25.03 -0.55
CA THR A 194 -11.73 -23.96 -1.13
C THR A 194 -10.95 -22.64 -1.18
N PRO A 195 -11.33 -21.71 -2.08
CA PRO A 195 -10.76 -20.37 -2.11
C PRO A 195 -10.83 -19.69 -0.74
N ALA A 196 -9.65 -19.45 -0.17
CA ALA A 196 -9.50 -18.80 1.11
C ALA A 196 -9.60 -17.27 0.99
N ILE A 197 -9.23 -16.70 -0.16
CA ILE A 197 -9.39 -15.27 -0.45
C ILE A 197 -10.65 -15.05 -1.28
N GLN A 198 -11.50 -14.12 -0.82
CA GLN A 198 -12.75 -13.77 -1.49
C GLN A 198 -12.91 -12.26 -1.64
N VAL A 199 -13.50 -11.82 -2.74
CA VAL A 199 -13.85 -10.41 -2.97
C VAL A 199 -15.36 -10.23 -2.84
N LEU A 200 -15.77 -9.33 -1.96
CA LEU A 200 -17.16 -8.92 -1.79
C LEU A 200 -17.33 -7.49 -2.31
N TRP A 201 -18.17 -7.35 -3.32
CA TRP A 201 -18.46 -6.07 -3.94
C TRP A 201 -19.46 -5.25 -3.12
N SER A 202 -19.14 -3.99 -2.88
CA SER A 202 -19.99 -3.02 -2.19
C SER A 202 -20.40 -1.88 -3.12
N ARG A 203 -21.63 -1.40 -2.97
CA ARG A 203 -22.10 -0.15 -3.58
C ARG A 203 -21.88 1.01 -2.63
N ARG A 204 -21.89 2.22 -3.17
CA ARG A 204 -21.78 3.45 -2.38
C ARG A 204 -22.88 3.49 -1.30
N GLY A 205 -22.48 3.76 -0.06
CA GLY A 205 -23.41 3.81 1.09
C GLY A 205 -23.78 2.45 1.70
N GLN A 206 -23.45 1.32 1.06
CA GLN A 206 -23.84 -0.03 1.53
C GLN A 206 -22.73 -0.77 2.28
N ARG A 207 -21.74 -0.05 2.82
CA ARG A 207 -20.58 -0.66 3.50
C ARG A 207 -20.97 -1.59 4.64
N ASP A 208 -21.99 -1.19 5.40
CA ASP A 208 -22.43 -1.94 6.59
C ASP A 208 -23.15 -3.24 6.20
N CYS A 209 -24.02 -3.18 5.19
CA CYS A 209 -24.67 -4.36 4.63
C CYS A 209 -23.64 -5.33 4.06
N SER A 210 -22.62 -4.83 3.34
CA SER A 210 -21.52 -5.63 2.82
C SER A 210 -20.71 -6.30 3.93
N LEU A 211 -20.44 -5.61 5.04
CA LEU A 211 -19.76 -6.19 6.20
C LEU A 211 -20.59 -7.28 6.87
N GLU A 212 -21.88 -7.03 7.11
CA GLU A 212 -22.78 -8.03 7.72
C GLU A 212 -22.93 -9.28 6.83
N LYS A 213 -22.90 -9.11 5.50
CA LYS A 213 -22.85 -10.23 4.55
C LYS A 213 -21.56 -11.03 4.69
N ALA A 214 -20.40 -10.37 4.76
CA ALA A 214 -19.10 -11.03 4.97
C ALA A 214 -19.09 -11.85 6.28
N LEU A 215 -19.54 -11.24 7.39
CA LEU A 215 -19.62 -11.93 8.69
C LEU A 215 -20.58 -13.12 8.66
N SER A 216 -21.72 -13.00 7.98
CA SER A 216 -22.69 -14.09 7.85
C SER A 216 -22.14 -15.26 7.03
N GLN A 217 -21.30 -14.99 6.02
CA GLN A 217 -20.63 -16.06 5.27
C GLN A 217 -19.53 -16.73 6.08
N ILE A 218 -18.75 -15.97 6.84
CA ILE A 218 -17.75 -16.51 7.76
C ILE A 218 -18.43 -17.45 8.77
N LEU A 219 -19.55 -17.04 9.38
CA LEU A 219 -20.30 -17.87 10.33
C LEU A 219 -20.81 -19.18 9.70
N LYS A 220 -21.26 -19.14 8.43
CA LYS A 220 -21.67 -20.35 7.69
C LYS A 220 -20.50 -21.29 7.46
N ARG A 221 -19.31 -20.75 7.14
CA ARG A 221 -18.08 -21.52 6.91
C ARG A 221 -17.48 -22.10 8.18
N SER A 222 -17.54 -21.36 9.29
CA SER A 222 -17.03 -21.82 10.58
C SER A 222 -17.92 -22.87 11.24
N ASN A 223 -19.00 -23.32 10.59
CA ASN A 223 -20.00 -24.23 11.15
C ASN A 223 -20.49 -23.82 12.55
N ARG A 224 -20.57 -22.50 12.80
CA ARG A 224 -20.90 -21.88 14.11
C ARG A 224 -19.92 -22.15 15.25
N GLU A 225 -18.76 -22.72 14.99
CA GLU A 225 -17.66 -22.80 15.97
C GLU A 225 -17.18 -21.39 16.36
N LYS A 226 -16.58 -21.30 17.55
CA LYS A 226 -15.95 -20.06 17.99
C LYS A 226 -14.77 -19.76 17.08
N SER A 227 -14.78 -18.59 16.44
CA SER A 227 -13.70 -18.18 15.54
C SER A 227 -13.37 -16.71 15.74
N THR A 228 -12.10 -16.38 15.52
CA THR A 228 -11.60 -15.01 15.61
C THR A 228 -11.71 -14.31 14.27
N VAL A 229 -12.26 -13.09 14.27
CA VAL A 229 -12.39 -12.26 13.06
C VAL A 229 -11.73 -10.91 13.29
N LEU A 230 -10.71 -10.62 12.49
CA LEU A 230 -10.02 -9.34 12.51
C LEU A 230 -10.49 -8.47 11.33
N LEU A 231 -11.15 -7.36 11.67
CA LEU A 231 -11.49 -6.32 10.70
C LEU A 231 -10.28 -5.40 10.55
N VAL A 232 -9.71 -5.33 9.34
CA VAL A 232 -8.56 -4.47 9.05
C VAL A 232 -8.94 -3.35 8.08
N GLY A 233 -8.54 -2.12 8.41
CA GLY A 233 -8.65 -0.97 7.51
C GLY A 233 -7.30 -0.26 7.34
N ARG A 234 -7.14 0.54 6.29
CA ARG A 234 -5.94 1.38 6.12
C ARG A 234 -5.84 2.45 7.21
N TYR A 235 -6.96 3.05 7.61
CA TYR A 235 -7.01 4.17 8.57
C TYR A 235 -7.95 3.92 9.74
N SER A 236 -7.63 4.53 10.88
CA SER A 236 -8.48 4.49 12.08
C SER A 236 -9.87 5.09 11.87
N ARG A 237 -10.05 6.01 10.91
CA ARG A 237 -11.39 6.54 10.56
C ARG A 237 -12.31 5.53 9.88
N GLN A 238 -11.77 4.42 9.38
CA GLN A 238 -12.57 3.29 8.90
C GLN A 238 -13.01 2.38 10.06
N ARG A 239 -12.53 2.64 11.28
CA ARG A 239 -13.06 2.02 12.49
C ARG A 239 -14.51 2.42 12.61
N LYS A 240 -15.39 1.42 12.67
CA LYS A 240 -16.77 1.65 13.06
C LYS A 240 -16.83 2.24 14.47
N HIS A 241 -17.84 3.07 14.71
CA HIS A 241 -18.07 3.59 16.05
C HIS A 241 -18.13 2.42 17.07
N PRO A 242 -17.55 2.53 18.28
CA PRO A 242 -17.51 1.42 19.24
C PRO A 242 -18.87 0.75 19.49
N VAL A 243 -19.96 1.52 19.44
CA VAL A 243 -21.34 1.05 19.57
C VAL A 243 -21.74 0.05 18.47
N GLU A 244 -21.29 0.24 17.23
CA GLU A 244 -21.60 -0.67 16.13
C GLU A 244 -20.84 -1.98 16.22
N LEU A 245 -19.58 -1.94 16.68
CA LEU A 245 -18.81 -3.16 16.90
C LEU A 245 -19.47 -4.01 17.99
N SER A 246 -19.90 -3.38 19.10
CA SER A 246 -20.68 -4.04 20.14
C SER A 246 -22.00 -4.63 19.64
N ARG A 247 -22.70 -3.93 18.72
CA ARG A 247 -23.92 -4.44 18.07
C ARG A 247 -23.63 -5.69 17.24
N LEU A 248 -22.56 -5.68 16.45
CA LEU A 248 -22.15 -6.83 15.64
C LEU A 248 -21.74 -8.01 16.51
N THR A 249 -20.98 -7.78 17.59
CA THR A 249 -20.61 -8.83 18.54
C THR A 249 -21.84 -9.48 19.18
N LYS A 250 -22.88 -8.69 19.53
CA LYS A 250 -24.16 -9.24 20.03
C LYS A 250 -24.91 -10.06 18.97
N LYS A 251 -24.87 -9.63 17.70
CA LYS A 251 -25.54 -10.31 16.59
C LYS A 251 -24.84 -11.61 16.18
N TYR A 252 -23.52 -11.69 16.36
CA TYR A 252 -22.69 -12.83 15.97
C TYR A 252 -21.88 -13.36 17.17
N PRO A 253 -22.52 -14.01 18.17
CA PRO A 253 -21.86 -14.40 19.43
C PRO A 253 -20.77 -15.47 19.26
N SER A 254 -20.80 -16.26 18.19
CA SER A 254 -19.73 -17.22 17.86
C SER A 254 -18.48 -16.56 17.27
N LEU A 255 -18.53 -15.27 16.89
CA LEU A 255 -17.41 -14.57 16.28
C LEU A 255 -16.79 -13.56 17.25
N SER A 256 -15.52 -13.73 17.56
CA SER A 256 -14.75 -12.74 18.32
C SER A 256 -14.24 -11.65 17.38
N LEU A 257 -14.92 -10.49 17.38
CA LEU A 257 -14.64 -9.39 16.46
C LEU A 257 -13.65 -8.38 17.07
N SER A 258 -12.63 -8.01 16.32
CA SER A 258 -11.76 -6.88 16.65
C SER A 258 -11.48 -6.02 15.43
N PHE A 259 -11.18 -4.73 15.63
CA PHE A 259 -10.74 -3.84 14.55
C PHE A 259 -9.33 -3.32 14.82
N LYS A 260 -8.48 -3.36 13.78
CA LYS A 260 -7.16 -2.72 13.78
C LYS A 260 -6.91 -2.03 12.44
N THR A 261 -6.00 -1.06 12.43
CA THR A 261 -5.41 -0.66 11.15
C THR A 261 -4.46 -1.75 10.67
N ILE A 262 -4.16 -1.81 9.38
CA ILE A 262 -3.21 -2.81 8.85
C ILE A 262 -1.86 -2.73 9.59
N HIS A 263 -1.35 -1.53 9.84
CA HIS A 263 -0.10 -1.31 10.56
C HIS A 263 -0.18 -1.84 12.00
N ALA A 264 -1.25 -1.49 12.72
CA ALA A 264 -1.47 -1.95 14.09
C ALA A 264 -1.86 -3.44 14.19
N SER A 265 -2.06 -4.12 13.05
CA SER A 265 -2.31 -5.56 12.99
C SER A 265 -1.03 -6.38 12.79
N LYS A 266 0.10 -5.73 12.46
CA LYS A 266 1.40 -6.42 12.36
C LYS A 266 1.70 -7.12 13.69
N GLY A 267 2.13 -8.37 13.62
CA GLY A 267 2.34 -9.24 14.79
C GLY A 267 1.08 -9.91 15.35
N LEU A 268 -0.13 -9.50 14.94
CA LEU A 268 -1.38 -10.17 15.30
C LEU A 268 -1.79 -11.19 14.24
N GLU A 269 -2.76 -12.03 14.59
CA GLU A 269 -3.38 -13.01 13.71
C GLU A 269 -4.83 -13.30 14.11
N ALA A 270 -5.63 -13.79 13.17
CA ALA A 270 -6.99 -14.25 13.38
C ALA A 270 -7.36 -15.38 12.41
N ASP A 271 -8.36 -16.20 12.75
CA ASP A 271 -8.86 -17.25 11.86
C ASP A 271 -9.35 -16.66 10.54
N HIS A 272 -10.08 -15.54 10.62
CA HIS A 272 -10.61 -14.84 9.47
C HIS A 272 -10.22 -13.37 9.50
N VAL A 273 -9.87 -12.81 8.34
CA VAL A 273 -9.62 -11.38 8.18
C VAL A 273 -10.62 -10.78 7.20
N VAL A 274 -11.17 -9.62 7.54
CA VAL A 274 -11.98 -8.83 6.61
C VAL A 274 -11.26 -7.52 6.31
N ILE A 275 -10.80 -7.36 5.08
CA ILE A 275 -10.14 -6.13 4.61
C ILE A 275 -11.21 -5.14 4.18
N LEU A 276 -11.26 -4.01 4.89
CA LEU A 276 -12.26 -2.97 4.68
C LEU A 276 -11.74 -1.89 3.73
N GLY A 277 -12.53 -1.62 2.69
CA GLY A 277 -12.33 -0.46 1.83
C GLY A 277 -11.11 -0.57 0.92
N ALA A 278 -10.90 -1.74 0.32
CA ALA A 278 -9.92 -1.97 -0.74
C ALA A 278 -10.37 -1.30 -2.05
N ASN A 279 -10.32 0.04 -2.05
CA ASN A 279 -10.79 0.91 -3.12
C ASN A 279 -9.62 1.74 -3.67
N SER A 280 -9.77 2.30 -4.87
CA SER A 280 -8.86 3.34 -5.38
C SER A 280 -9.12 4.72 -4.73
N GLY A 281 -8.14 5.62 -4.82
CA GLY A 281 -8.19 7.01 -4.37
C GLY A 281 -7.25 7.31 -3.19
N ARG A 282 -7.15 8.58 -2.77
CA ARG A 282 -6.27 9.05 -1.68
C ARG A 282 -6.29 8.17 -0.43
N LEU A 283 -7.48 7.84 0.07
CA LEU A 283 -7.66 7.03 1.29
C LEU A 283 -7.89 5.54 0.99
N GLY A 284 -7.54 5.11 -0.23
CA GLY A 284 -7.70 3.76 -0.72
C GLY A 284 -6.62 2.79 -0.23
N LEU A 285 -6.55 1.65 -0.91
CA LEU A 285 -5.53 0.64 -0.73
C LEU A 285 -5.17 0.11 -2.12
N PRO A 286 -4.11 0.60 -2.78
CA PRO A 286 -3.04 1.44 -2.22
C PRO A 286 -3.48 2.86 -1.87
N SER A 287 -2.85 3.46 -0.85
CA SER A 287 -2.99 4.89 -0.58
C SER A 287 -2.29 5.73 -1.64
N GLU A 288 -2.99 6.76 -2.13
CA GLU A 288 -2.42 7.79 -3.02
C GLU A 288 -2.07 9.08 -2.25
N ILE A 289 -2.12 9.07 -0.91
CA ILE A 289 -1.61 10.20 -0.12
C ILE A 289 -0.10 10.21 -0.27
N VAL A 290 0.39 11.28 -0.89
CA VAL A 290 1.81 11.62 -0.88
C VAL A 290 2.04 12.48 0.35
N ASP A 291 3.05 12.14 1.14
CA ASP A 291 3.55 13.00 2.21
C ASP A 291 4.06 14.33 1.64
N ASP A 292 4.30 15.31 2.50
CA ASP A 292 4.90 16.56 2.04
C ASP A 292 6.29 16.26 1.45
N PRO A 293 6.61 16.68 0.21
CA PRO A 293 7.91 16.42 -0.42
C PRO A 293 9.11 16.90 0.41
N LEU A 294 8.91 17.83 1.35
CA LEU A 294 9.94 18.24 2.30
C LEU A 294 10.43 17.08 3.20
N LEU A 295 9.59 16.09 3.47
CA LEU A 295 9.99 14.92 4.26
C LEU A 295 10.96 14.01 3.53
N ASP A 296 11.05 14.06 2.19
CA ASP A 296 12.01 13.27 1.42
C ASP A 296 13.48 13.68 1.71
N LEU A 297 13.71 14.85 2.30
CA LEU A 297 15.03 15.27 2.78
C LEU A 297 15.54 14.37 3.92
N VAL A 298 14.62 13.85 4.73
CA VAL A 298 14.90 13.11 5.98
C VAL A 298 14.30 11.71 6.01
N LEU A 299 13.68 11.25 4.92
CA LEU A 299 13.23 9.86 4.79
C LEU A 299 14.23 9.06 3.94
N PRO A 300 14.34 7.73 4.16
CA PRO A 300 15.07 6.85 3.27
C PRO A 300 14.56 6.94 1.83
N GLU A 301 15.38 6.62 0.84
CA GLU A 301 14.93 6.67 -0.56
C GLU A 301 13.71 5.76 -0.78
N PRO A 302 12.67 6.22 -1.50
CA PRO A 302 11.56 5.36 -1.85
C PRO A 302 12.00 4.33 -2.89
N GLU A 303 11.39 3.16 -2.88
CA GLU A 303 11.60 2.18 -3.94
C GLU A 303 11.02 2.66 -5.27
N SER A 304 11.66 2.27 -6.37
CA SER A 304 11.25 2.66 -7.72
C SER A 304 10.02 1.89 -8.23
N TYR A 305 9.62 0.82 -7.56
CA TYR A 305 8.45 0.02 -7.95
C TYR A 305 7.14 0.70 -7.50
N GLU A 306 6.17 0.76 -8.40
CA GLU A 306 4.89 1.44 -8.15
C GLU A 306 4.14 0.80 -6.96
N TYR A 307 3.77 1.64 -5.98
CA TYR A 307 3.10 1.21 -4.75
C TYR A 307 3.85 0.12 -3.96
N ALA A 308 5.18 0.07 -4.01
CA ALA A 308 5.98 -0.97 -3.36
C ALA A 308 5.63 -1.18 -1.87
N GLU A 309 5.61 -0.11 -1.08
CA GLU A 309 5.25 -0.17 0.35
C GLU A 309 3.78 -0.56 0.55
N GLU A 310 2.85 -0.01 -0.24
CA GLU A 310 1.43 -0.34 -0.13
C GLU A 310 1.13 -1.79 -0.55
N ARG A 311 1.93 -2.38 -1.44
CA ARG A 311 1.88 -3.80 -1.79
C ARG A 311 2.28 -4.66 -0.59
N ARG A 312 3.32 -4.26 0.18
CA ARG A 312 3.67 -4.91 1.45
C ARG A 312 2.60 -4.71 2.53
N VAL A 313 1.98 -3.53 2.60
CA VAL A 313 0.83 -3.28 3.48
C VAL A 313 -0.31 -4.25 3.15
N PHE A 314 -0.66 -4.41 1.87
CA PHE A 314 -1.71 -5.35 1.49
C PHE A 314 -1.31 -6.81 1.75
N TYR A 315 -0.06 -7.19 1.48
CA TYR A 315 0.49 -8.50 1.86
C TYR A 315 0.31 -8.77 3.36
N VAL A 316 0.73 -7.83 4.22
CA VAL A 316 0.56 -7.95 5.68
C VAL A 316 -0.89 -8.20 6.04
N ALA A 317 -1.84 -7.48 5.43
CA ALA A 317 -3.27 -7.64 5.66
C ALA A 317 -3.77 -9.04 5.26
N LEU A 318 -3.34 -9.57 4.11
CA LEU A 318 -3.68 -10.92 3.66
C LEU A 318 -3.15 -11.98 4.63
N THR A 319 -1.89 -11.86 5.05
CA THR A 319 -1.22 -12.85 5.90
C THR A 319 -1.52 -12.72 7.39
N ARG A 320 -2.47 -11.85 7.79
CA ARG A 320 -3.03 -11.87 9.16
C ARG A 320 -4.04 -12.99 9.36
N ALA A 321 -4.56 -13.57 8.27
CA ALA A 321 -5.55 -14.63 8.31
C ALA A 321 -4.92 -16.01 8.38
N ARG A 322 -5.48 -16.88 9.21
CA ARG A 322 -5.13 -18.31 9.24
C ARG A 322 -5.92 -19.11 8.22
N LYS A 323 -7.24 -18.93 8.17
CA LYS A 323 -8.17 -19.74 7.38
C LYS A 323 -8.75 -19.03 6.16
N SER A 324 -9.21 -17.78 6.29
CA SER A 324 -9.78 -17.05 5.14
C SER A 324 -9.66 -15.52 5.21
N VAL A 325 -9.66 -14.89 4.04
CA VAL A 325 -9.67 -13.44 3.84
C VAL A 325 -10.91 -13.05 3.04
N THR A 326 -11.65 -12.05 3.50
CA THR A 326 -12.70 -11.39 2.71
C THR A 326 -12.32 -9.94 2.44
N ILE A 327 -12.21 -9.55 1.17
CA ILE A 327 -11.85 -8.20 0.75
C ILE A 327 -13.12 -7.47 0.33
N ILE A 328 -13.45 -6.37 1.01
CA ILE A 328 -14.59 -5.53 0.65
C ILE A 328 -14.09 -4.38 -0.23
N ALA A 329 -14.50 -4.39 -1.50
CA ALA A 329 -14.14 -3.41 -2.51
C ALA A 329 -15.38 -2.78 -3.15
N ARG A 330 -15.27 -1.51 -3.55
CA ARG A 330 -16.33 -0.79 -4.24
C ARG A 330 -16.39 -1.17 -5.72
N LYS A 331 -17.60 -1.38 -6.25
CA LYS A 331 -17.79 -1.67 -7.69
C LYS A 331 -17.35 -0.52 -8.60
N ASP A 332 -17.58 0.72 -8.18
CA ASP A 332 -17.29 1.91 -8.99
C ASP A 332 -15.82 2.35 -8.93
N GLN A 333 -15.13 2.03 -7.83
CA GLN A 333 -13.73 2.41 -7.60
C GLN A 333 -12.96 1.27 -6.93
N PRO A 334 -12.83 0.11 -7.60
CA PRO A 334 -12.03 -0.99 -7.07
C PRO A 334 -10.57 -0.57 -6.89
N SER A 335 -9.89 -1.22 -5.95
CA SER A 335 -8.43 -1.16 -5.87
C SER A 335 -7.80 -1.86 -7.07
N CYS A 336 -6.70 -1.32 -7.58
CA CYS A 336 -5.87 -1.99 -8.59
C CYS A 336 -5.36 -3.36 -8.09
N PHE A 337 -5.12 -3.53 -6.79
CA PHE A 337 -4.72 -4.82 -6.20
C PHE A 337 -5.87 -5.83 -6.23
N VAL A 338 -7.11 -5.38 -6.07
CA VAL A 338 -8.30 -6.25 -6.17
C VAL A 338 -8.49 -6.69 -7.62
N ASN A 339 -8.31 -5.78 -8.59
CA ASN A 339 -8.35 -6.12 -10.00
C ASN A 339 -7.26 -7.15 -10.35
N GLU A 340 -6.01 -6.91 -9.95
CA GLU A 340 -4.87 -7.82 -10.16
C GLU A 340 -5.17 -9.24 -9.64
N LEU A 341 -5.70 -9.34 -8.42
CA LEU A 341 -6.05 -10.63 -7.80
C LEU A 341 -7.15 -11.40 -8.55
N LEU A 342 -8.08 -10.69 -9.19
CA LEU A 342 -9.22 -11.29 -9.91
C LEU A 342 -8.93 -11.56 -11.38
N GLU A 343 -7.90 -10.96 -11.98
CA GLU A 343 -7.52 -11.18 -13.38
C GLU A 343 -6.62 -12.40 -13.55
N ASP A 344 -5.69 -12.62 -12.62
CA ASP A 344 -4.77 -13.75 -12.68
C ASP A 344 -5.34 -14.94 -11.88
N SER A 345 -5.85 -15.94 -12.61
CA SER A 345 -6.44 -17.16 -12.04
C SER A 345 -5.49 -17.93 -11.11
N LYS A 346 -4.17 -17.70 -11.21
CA LYS A 346 -3.16 -18.30 -10.32
C LYS A 346 -3.27 -17.80 -8.88
N TYR A 347 -3.97 -16.69 -8.62
CA TYR A 347 -4.25 -16.24 -7.26
C TYR A 347 -5.40 -17.03 -6.60
N GLY A 348 -6.22 -17.75 -7.36
CA GLY A 348 -7.30 -18.58 -6.80
C GLY A 348 -8.35 -17.79 -6.00
N VAL A 349 -8.56 -16.51 -6.34
CA VAL A 349 -9.52 -15.64 -5.64
C VAL A 349 -10.93 -15.86 -6.16
N ALA A 350 -11.90 -15.98 -5.25
CA ALA A 350 -13.31 -16.12 -5.60
C ALA A 350 -14.08 -14.80 -5.44
N GLU A 351 -15.00 -14.51 -6.35
CA GLU A 351 -15.97 -13.42 -6.17
C GLU A 351 -17.20 -13.91 -5.40
N ILE A 352 -17.67 -13.08 -4.46
CA ILE A 352 -18.96 -13.27 -3.80
C ILE A 352 -20.01 -12.52 -4.62
N THR A 353 -20.67 -13.23 -5.53
CA THR A 353 -21.80 -12.72 -6.33
C THR A 353 -23.13 -13.18 -5.73
N GLU A 354 -24.11 -12.29 -5.69
CA GLU A 354 -25.50 -12.68 -5.40
C GLU A 354 -26.15 -13.32 -6.65
N PRO A 355 -27.08 -14.27 -6.48
CA PRO A 355 -27.90 -14.75 -7.57
C PRO A 355 -28.63 -13.58 -8.24
N GLY A 356 -28.40 -13.36 -9.54
CA GLY A 356 -29.04 -12.29 -10.32
C GLY A 356 -28.32 -10.93 -10.31
N GLN A 357 -27.20 -10.75 -9.60
CA GLN A 357 -26.33 -9.60 -9.81
C GLN A 357 -25.25 -9.91 -10.85
N ALA A 358 -25.21 -9.14 -11.94
CA ALA A 358 -24.09 -9.17 -12.88
C ALA A 358 -22.76 -8.91 -12.13
N SER A 359 -21.72 -9.61 -12.60
CA SER A 359 -20.33 -9.40 -12.17
C SER A 359 -19.96 -7.92 -12.34
N CYS A 360 -19.03 -7.44 -11.51
CA CYS A 360 -18.55 -6.07 -11.67
C CYS A 360 -17.88 -5.94 -13.04
N HIS A 361 -18.48 -5.17 -13.97
CA HIS A 361 -17.88 -4.93 -15.27
C HIS A 361 -16.60 -4.11 -15.09
N ARG A 362 -15.47 -4.79 -15.23
CA ARG A 362 -14.13 -4.19 -15.24
C ARG A 362 -13.85 -3.69 -16.65
N TYR A 363 -13.67 -2.39 -16.79
CA TYR A 363 -13.41 -1.77 -18.08
C TYR A 363 -11.90 -1.54 -18.25
N PRO A 364 -11.26 -2.20 -19.23
CA PRO A 364 -9.86 -1.93 -19.54
C PRO A 364 -9.72 -0.54 -20.17
N CYS A 365 -8.64 0.14 -19.82
CA CYS A 365 -8.23 1.39 -20.40
C CYS A 365 -7.54 1.12 -21.73
N SER A 366 -8.14 1.55 -22.84
CA SER A 366 -7.59 1.34 -24.18
C SER A 366 -6.25 2.06 -24.44
N ARG A 367 -5.82 2.97 -23.54
CA ARG A 367 -4.54 3.71 -23.70
C ARG A 367 -3.34 3.02 -23.06
N CYS A 368 -3.52 2.40 -21.90
CA CYS A 368 -2.41 1.84 -21.12
C CYS A 368 -2.64 0.41 -20.63
N GLY A 369 -3.80 -0.18 -20.89
CA GLY A 369 -4.16 -1.53 -20.42
C GLY A 369 -4.56 -1.62 -18.95
N GLY A 370 -4.49 -0.54 -18.17
CA GLY A 370 -5.02 -0.50 -16.79
C GLY A 370 -6.55 -0.48 -16.75
N HIS A 371 -7.15 -0.12 -15.61
CA HIS A 371 -8.62 -0.10 -15.44
C HIS A 371 -9.22 1.30 -15.45
N MET A 372 -10.48 1.41 -15.88
CA MET A 372 -11.28 2.64 -15.82
C MET A 372 -12.16 2.66 -14.57
N LEU A 373 -12.04 3.73 -13.78
CA LEU A 373 -12.72 3.93 -12.51
C LEU A 373 -13.80 5.02 -12.64
N LEU A 374 -15.01 4.73 -12.17
CA LEU A 374 -16.16 5.63 -12.25
C LEU A 374 -16.13 6.65 -11.09
N ASP A 375 -16.34 7.93 -11.41
CA ASP A 375 -16.44 9.02 -10.44
C ASP A 375 -17.90 9.42 -10.16
N ARG A 376 -18.09 10.43 -9.29
CA ARG A 376 -19.42 10.90 -8.90
C ARG A 376 -20.15 11.72 -9.98
N LYS A 377 -19.43 12.15 -11.02
CA LYS A 377 -19.94 12.96 -12.14
C LYS A 377 -20.22 12.07 -13.35
N SER A 378 -20.38 10.77 -13.14
CA SER A 378 -20.54 9.76 -14.19
C SER A 378 -19.43 9.85 -15.24
N ARG A 379 -18.17 9.98 -14.78
CA ARG A 379 -16.98 9.93 -15.64
C ARG A 379 -16.04 8.83 -15.21
N TYR A 380 -15.48 8.17 -16.20
CA TYR A 380 -14.45 7.17 -16.08
C TYR A 380 -13.07 7.80 -16.21
N SER A 381 -12.20 7.52 -15.25
CA SER A 381 -10.79 7.91 -15.26
C SER A 381 -9.90 6.68 -15.11
N CYS A 382 -8.78 6.61 -15.84
CA CYS A 382 -7.84 5.51 -15.67
C CYS A 382 -7.24 5.48 -14.25
N GLU A 383 -7.06 4.28 -13.69
CA GLU A 383 -6.40 4.08 -12.39
C GLU A 383 -4.94 4.58 -12.37
N HIS A 384 -4.23 4.52 -13.50
CA HIS A 384 -2.88 5.07 -13.66
C HIS A 384 -2.89 6.60 -13.85
N ARG A 385 -3.60 7.35 -13.01
CA ARG A 385 -3.87 8.80 -13.19
C ARG A 385 -2.63 9.65 -13.49
N LYS A 386 -1.48 9.31 -12.90
CA LYS A 386 -0.22 10.04 -13.09
C LYS A 386 0.38 9.85 -14.49
N ASN A 387 0.14 8.69 -15.10
CA ASN A 387 0.79 8.26 -16.34
C ASN A 387 -0.21 8.16 -17.52
N CYS A 388 -1.51 8.11 -17.24
CA CYS A 388 -2.56 7.96 -18.23
C CYS A 388 -3.69 8.98 -18.01
N GLY A 389 -3.85 9.89 -18.98
CA GLY A 389 -4.90 10.91 -18.98
C GLY A 389 -6.24 10.46 -19.55
N ALA A 390 -6.52 9.15 -19.65
CA ALA A 390 -7.80 8.68 -20.18
C ALA A 390 -8.95 9.11 -19.28
N ASN A 391 -9.91 9.84 -19.87
CA ASN A 391 -11.07 10.38 -19.16
C ASN A 391 -12.29 10.40 -20.09
N LEU A 392 -13.22 9.47 -19.88
CA LEU A 392 -14.41 9.27 -20.72
C LEU A 392 -15.68 9.48 -19.89
N PRO A 393 -16.78 10.01 -20.44
CA PRO A 393 -18.06 9.98 -19.74
C PRO A 393 -18.60 8.55 -19.65
N ALA A 394 -19.49 8.27 -18.70
CA ALA A 394 -20.29 7.05 -18.71
C ALA A 394 -21.24 7.03 -19.91
N CYS A 395 -21.81 5.86 -20.18
CA CYS A 395 -22.78 5.62 -21.23
C CYS A 395 -23.99 6.55 -21.06
N PRO A 396 -24.32 7.39 -22.04
CA PRO A 396 -25.49 8.28 -21.95
C PRO A 396 -26.84 7.56 -21.80
N ALA A 397 -26.92 6.27 -22.13
CA ALA A 397 -28.15 5.50 -22.08
C ALA A 397 -28.45 4.88 -20.70
N CYS A 398 -27.41 4.59 -19.89
CA CYS A 398 -27.58 3.96 -18.58
C CYS A 398 -26.86 4.67 -17.44
N ASP A 399 -26.10 5.72 -17.71
CA ASP A 399 -25.28 6.52 -16.77
C ASP A 399 -24.24 5.74 -15.94
N GLU A 400 -24.17 4.41 -16.09
CA GLU A 400 -23.30 3.51 -15.32
C GLU A 400 -22.30 2.74 -16.18
N GLY A 401 -22.55 2.51 -17.46
CA GLY A 401 -21.69 1.67 -18.30
C GLY A 401 -20.58 2.44 -19.00
N LEU A 402 -19.61 1.74 -19.59
CA LEU A 402 -18.62 2.35 -20.49
C LEU A 402 -18.70 1.67 -21.87
N PRO A 403 -19.09 2.38 -22.94
CA PRO A 403 -19.06 1.84 -24.30
C PRO A 403 -17.64 1.51 -24.72
N LEU A 404 -17.41 0.25 -25.12
CA LEU A 404 -16.11 -0.22 -25.59
C LEU A 404 -16.21 -0.64 -27.05
N ARG A 405 -15.13 -0.42 -27.82
CA ARG A 405 -15.04 -0.87 -29.21
C ARG A 405 -15.19 -2.39 -29.26
N ASN A 406 -16.16 -2.87 -30.04
CA ASN A 406 -16.29 -4.31 -30.25
C ASN A 406 -15.30 -4.76 -31.33
N GLY A 407 -14.48 -5.77 -31.04
CA GLY A 407 -13.55 -6.36 -32.01
C GLY A 407 -14.24 -7.09 -33.16
N GLN A 408 -15.51 -7.49 -32.99
CA GLN A 408 -16.29 -8.22 -34.00
C GLN A 408 -17.05 -7.30 -34.97
N SER A 409 -17.34 -6.06 -34.56
CA SER A 409 -18.07 -5.07 -35.37
C SER A 409 -17.25 -3.78 -35.52
N PRO A 410 -16.34 -3.71 -36.51
CA PRO A 410 -15.51 -2.53 -36.71
C PRO A 410 -16.37 -1.31 -37.02
N GLY A 411 -16.36 -0.32 -36.12
CA GLY A 411 -17.12 0.92 -36.29
C GLY A 411 -18.16 1.20 -35.20
N VAL A 412 -18.43 0.23 -34.31
CA VAL A 412 -19.39 0.38 -33.21
C VAL A 412 -18.74 0.12 -31.85
N SER A 413 -18.99 1.02 -30.91
CA SER A 413 -18.75 0.83 -29.48
C SER A 413 -20.05 0.39 -28.81
N GLN A 414 -20.01 -0.71 -28.05
CA GLN A 414 -21.17 -1.26 -27.37
C GLN A 414 -21.01 -1.14 -25.85
N CYS A 415 -22.09 -0.74 -25.19
CA CYS A 415 -22.20 -0.74 -23.73
C CYS A 415 -22.83 -2.05 -23.25
N HIS A 416 -22.53 -2.46 -22.01
CA HIS A 416 -23.17 -3.64 -21.38
C HIS A 416 -24.72 -3.51 -21.27
N CYS A 417 -25.27 -2.30 -21.32
CA CYS A 417 -26.72 -2.09 -21.35
C CYS A 417 -27.35 -2.35 -22.73
N GLY A 418 -26.55 -2.74 -23.73
CA GLY A 418 -26.99 -2.99 -25.11
C GLY A 418 -26.96 -1.75 -26.00
N ALA A 419 -26.71 -0.55 -25.46
CA ALA A 419 -26.60 0.67 -26.27
C ALA A 419 -25.35 0.65 -27.17
N GLU A 420 -25.53 1.07 -28.42
CA GLU A 420 -24.49 1.11 -29.44
C GLU A 420 -24.22 2.54 -29.90
N PHE A 421 -22.94 2.87 -30.07
CA PHE A 421 -22.48 4.18 -30.49
C PHE A 421 -21.44 4.07 -31.60
N PRO A 422 -21.45 4.93 -32.63
CA PRO A 422 -20.40 4.94 -33.63
C PRO A 422 -19.02 5.25 -33.02
N THR A 423 -17.97 4.54 -33.43
CA THR A 423 -16.61 4.81 -32.95
C THR A 423 -16.07 6.14 -33.49
N CYS A 424 -15.21 6.79 -32.71
CA CYS A 424 -14.52 7.99 -33.16
C CYS A 424 -13.43 7.62 -34.21
N PRO A 425 -13.37 8.30 -35.36
CA PRO A 425 -12.32 8.06 -36.35
C PRO A 425 -10.93 8.57 -35.91
N GLU A 426 -10.87 9.51 -34.96
CA GLU A 426 -9.62 10.20 -34.58
C GLU A 426 -8.95 9.67 -33.30
N CYS A 427 -9.70 9.04 -32.38
CA CYS A 427 -9.13 8.56 -31.12
C CYS A 427 -9.57 7.14 -30.79
N ILE A 428 -8.66 6.35 -30.20
CA ILE A 428 -8.80 4.92 -29.97
C ILE A 428 -9.88 4.53 -28.95
N ASP A 429 -10.23 5.45 -28.05
CA ASP A 429 -11.07 5.17 -26.87
C ASP A 429 -12.41 5.92 -26.89
N GLY A 430 -12.58 6.87 -27.80
CA GLY A 430 -13.81 7.65 -27.92
C GLY A 430 -14.86 7.02 -28.84
N TRP A 431 -16.12 7.27 -28.52
CA TRP A 431 -17.28 7.10 -29.40
C TRP A 431 -17.93 8.46 -29.71
N LEU A 432 -18.83 8.48 -30.68
CA LEU A 432 -19.56 9.67 -31.09
C LEU A 432 -20.95 9.70 -30.46
N VAL A 433 -21.38 10.89 -30.06
CA VAL A 433 -22.72 11.18 -29.53
C VAL A 433 -23.29 12.38 -30.28
N GLU A 434 -24.61 12.45 -30.40
CA GLU A 434 -25.29 13.57 -31.06
C GLU A 434 -25.06 14.87 -30.28
N ARG A 435 -24.68 15.93 -30.99
CA ARG A 435 -24.47 17.28 -30.47
C ARG A 435 -25.12 18.28 -31.41
N ARG A 436 -25.51 19.45 -30.90
CA ARG A 436 -26.07 20.54 -31.71
C ARG A 436 -25.03 21.62 -31.97
N GLY A 437 -24.85 21.97 -33.25
CA GLY A 437 -24.00 23.06 -33.69
C GLY A 437 -24.77 24.14 -34.45
N LYS A 438 -24.05 25.16 -34.94
CA LYS A 438 -24.63 26.27 -35.71
C LYS A 438 -25.36 25.83 -37.00
N TYR A 439 -25.00 24.65 -37.54
CA TYR A 439 -25.49 24.13 -38.82
C TYR A 439 -26.41 22.90 -38.68
N GLY A 440 -26.90 22.59 -37.47
CA GLY A 440 -27.75 21.42 -37.20
C GLY A 440 -27.10 20.37 -36.28
N PRO A 441 -27.76 19.21 -36.08
CA PRO A 441 -27.21 18.10 -35.31
C PRO A 441 -26.03 17.44 -36.04
N PHE A 442 -25.02 17.02 -35.28
CA PHE A 442 -23.87 16.27 -35.78
C PHE A 442 -23.38 15.29 -34.71
N LEU A 443 -22.68 14.23 -35.13
CA LEU A 443 -22.07 13.28 -34.21
C LEU A 443 -20.67 13.77 -33.82
N GLY A 444 -20.46 14.07 -32.54
CA GLY A 444 -19.20 14.57 -32.00
C GLY A 444 -18.58 13.64 -30.97
N CYS A 445 -17.25 13.56 -30.95
CA CYS A 445 -16.52 12.71 -30.02
C CYS A 445 -16.77 13.07 -28.54
N VAL A 446 -16.89 12.06 -27.69
CA VAL A 446 -17.00 12.23 -26.23
C VAL A 446 -15.73 12.80 -25.57
N ASN A 447 -14.57 12.66 -26.22
CA ASN A 447 -13.29 13.21 -25.76
C ASN A 447 -13.09 14.71 -26.08
N TYR A 448 -14.08 15.40 -26.65
CA TYR A 448 -13.99 16.85 -26.87
C TYR A 448 -13.77 17.61 -25.54
N PRO A 449 -12.85 18.59 -25.47
CA PRO A 449 -12.11 19.24 -26.57
C PRO A 449 -10.80 18.56 -27.00
N SER A 450 -10.35 17.54 -26.27
CA SER A 450 -9.09 16.84 -26.52
C SER A 450 -9.08 16.06 -27.86
N CYS A 451 -10.25 15.72 -28.38
CA CYS A 451 -10.44 15.10 -29.69
C CYS A 451 -11.55 15.84 -30.45
N LYS A 452 -11.34 16.10 -31.75
CA LYS A 452 -12.27 16.86 -32.60
C LYS A 452 -13.04 15.98 -33.60
N GLY A 453 -12.87 14.66 -33.51
CA GLY A 453 -13.52 13.69 -34.39
C GLY A 453 -15.03 13.88 -34.45
N ARG A 454 -15.56 13.93 -35.67
CA ARG A 454 -16.97 14.18 -35.97
C ARG A 454 -17.44 13.39 -37.19
N ARG A 455 -18.74 13.11 -37.26
CA ARG A 455 -19.44 12.57 -38.44
C ARG A 455 -20.74 13.36 -38.65
N ALA A 456 -21.22 13.40 -39.89
CA ALA A 456 -22.58 13.86 -40.16
C ALA A 456 -23.56 12.96 -39.39
N ALA A 457 -24.57 13.57 -38.77
CA ALA A 457 -25.62 12.84 -38.04
C ALA A 457 -26.52 12.07 -39.00
#